data_AF-A0AAV1K2D4-F1
#
_entry.id   AF-A0AAV1K2D4-F1
#
_cell.length_a   1.000
_cell.length_b   1.000
_cell.length_c   1.000
_cell.angle_alpha   90.00
_cell.angle_beta   90.00
_cell.angle_gamma   90.00
#
_symmetry.space_group_name_H-M   'P 1'
#
loop_
_entity.id
_entity.type
_entity.pdbx_description
1 polymer ?
#
loop_
_entity_poly.entity_id
_entity_poly.type
_entity_poly.pdbx_seq_one_letter_code
_entity_poly.pdbx_strand_id
1 'polypeptide(L)'
;MEKHCDILENEKFGRYLVANKDLDADTPPLCLGCYCPVDNIVCTRCGWPICSEACEKTAHHQSECDVFSAANVRFQATVDWSAASPQLDCITPLRMLIAKENDPDRWQRELEMMETHTDERKKRQSWEADQNNILNFLLTRCKLGAKFSKDLIEKVCGILAVDIHDGGNSQEVTKFLSINI
;
A
#
# COMPACT_ATOMS: atom_id res chain seq x y z
N MET A 1 -19.32 13.43 -11.82
CA MET A 1 -18.23 13.10 -10.87
C MET A 1 -16.94 13.26 -11.64
N GLU A 2 -16.18 14.33 -11.40
CA GLU A 2 -14.90 14.56 -12.09
C GLU A 2 -13.87 13.51 -11.64
N LYS A 3 -13.15 12.93 -12.61
CA LYS A 3 -12.07 11.97 -12.35
C LYS A 3 -10.85 12.72 -11.83
N HIS A 4 -10.41 12.38 -10.63
CA HIS A 4 -9.26 13.00 -9.97
C HIS A 4 -7.93 12.29 -10.28
N CYS A 5 -7.98 11.18 -10.99
CA CYS A 5 -6.83 10.41 -11.42
C CYS A 5 -7.13 9.69 -12.74
N ASP A 6 -6.12 9.60 -13.60
CA ASP A 6 -6.13 8.81 -14.82
C ASP A 6 -5.22 7.58 -14.67
N ILE A 7 -5.75 6.41 -15.05
CA ILE A 7 -4.94 5.20 -15.25
C ILE A 7 -4.40 5.26 -16.67
N LEU A 8 -3.07 5.35 -16.78
CA LEU A 8 -2.35 5.34 -18.04
C LEU A 8 -1.58 4.03 -18.18
N GLU A 9 -1.19 3.70 -19.40
CA GLU A 9 -0.38 2.52 -19.69
C GLU A 9 0.76 2.89 -20.64
N ASN A 10 1.95 2.37 -20.39
CA ASN A 10 3.04 2.41 -21.38
C ASN A 10 3.97 1.21 -21.26
N GLU A 11 4.80 1.00 -22.28
CA GLU A 11 5.74 -0.12 -22.37
C GLU A 11 6.79 -0.13 -21.25
N LYS A 12 7.04 1.02 -20.62
CA LYS A 12 8.08 1.19 -19.60
C LYS A 12 7.58 0.88 -18.19
N PHE A 13 6.35 1.25 -17.86
CA PHE A 13 5.82 1.22 -16.50
C PHE A 13 4.61 0.28 -16.36
N GLY A 14 4.13 -0.32 -17.46
CA GLY A 14 2.84 -1.01 -17.45
C GLY A 14 1.73 -0.01 -17.17
N ARG A 15 0.75 -0.39 -16.35
CA ARG A 15 -0.32 0.52 -15.91
C ARG A 15 0.16 1.35 -14.71
N TYR A 16 -0.05 2.66 -14.77
CA TYR A 16 0.34 3.61 -13.73
C TYR A 16 -0.72 4.69 -13.56
N LEU A 17 -0.79 5.26 -12.36
CA LEU A 17 -1.76 6.29 -11.99
C LEU A 17 -1.12 7.67 -12.11
N VAL A 18 -1.84 8.59 -12.72
CA VAL A 18 -1.49 10.01 -12.73
C VAL A 18 -2.57 10.76 -11.96
N ALA A 19 -2.17 11.49 -10.92
CA ALA A 19 -3.09 12.40 -10.24
C ALA A 19 -3.41 13.58 -11.17
N ASN A 20 -4.70 13.89 -11.32
CA ASN A 20 -5.15 15.00 -12.19
C ASN A 20 -5.13 16.35 -11.45
N LYS A 21 -4.66 16.38 -10.20
CA LYS A 21 -4.45 17.56 -9.35
C LYS A 21 -3.22 17.32 -8.47
N ASP A 22 -2.58 18.41 -8.05
CA ASP A 22 -1.52 18.35 -7.05
C ASP A 22 -2.08 17.74 -5.75
N LEU A 23 -1.34 16.77 -5.19
CA LEU A 23 -1.69 16.12 -3.94
C LEU A 23 -1.14 17.00 -2.80
N ASP A 24 -2.00 17.78 -2.17
CA ASP A 24 -1.67 18.49 -0.93
C ASP A 24 -1.42 17.48 0.21
N ALA A 25 -0.69 17.88 1.26
CA ALA A 25 -0.40 17.03 2.42
C ALA A 25 -1.66 16.55 3.18
N ASP A 26 -2.78 17.25 2.98
CA ASP A 26 -4.11 16.95 3.50
C ASP A 26 -4.98 16.35 2.38
N THR A 27 -4.66 15.11 1.99
CA THR A 27 -5.42 14.38 0.98
C THR A 27 -6.41 13.42 1.62
N PRO A 28 -7.65 13.33 1.08
CA PRO A 28 -8.61 12.37 1.58
C PRO A 28 -8.09 10.94 1.46
N PRO A 29 -8.57 10.02 2.30
CA PRO A 29 -8.31 8.60 2.12
C PRO A 29 -8.54 8.19 0.67
N LEU A 30 -7.62 7.39 0.12
CA LEU A 30 -7.71 6.93 -1.26
C LEU A 30 -8.49 5.63 -1.32
N CYS A 31 -9.33 5.48 -2.34
CA CYS A 31 -10.02 4.25 -2.66
C CYS A 31 -8.99 3.13 -2.88
N LEU A 32 -9.10 2.02 -2.16
CA LEU A 32 -8.17 0.90 -2.31
C LEU A 32 -8.25 0.22 -3.68
N GLY A 33 -9.34 0.40 -4.42
CA GLY A 33 -9.51 -0.19 -5.75
C GLY A 33 -9.00 0.66 -6.92
N CYS A 34 -9.10 1.99 -6.84
CA CYS A 34 -8.77 2.89 -7.95
C CYS A 34 -7.90 4.08 -7.58
N TYR A 35 -7.51 4.21 -6.31
CA TYR A 35 -6.66 5.28 -5.79
C TYR A 35 -7.19 6.70 -5.94
N CYS A 36 -8.43 6.87 -6.41
CA CYS A 36 -9.11 8.16 -6.35
C CYS A 36 -9.43 8.51 -4.89
N PRO A 37 -9.36 9.80 -4.52
CA PRO A 37 -9.86 10.26 -3.23
C PRO A 37 -11.30 9.78 -3.00
N VAL A 38 -11.57 9.34 -1.79
CA VAL A 38 -12.91 8.93 -1.36
C VAL A 38 -13.27 9.63 -0.07
N ASP A 39 -14.53 10.02 0.02
CA ASP A 39 -15.11 10.55 1.25
C ASP A 39 -15.46 9.37 2.19
N ASN A 40 -16.54 9.50 2.95
CA ASN A 40 -17.03 8.54 3.92
C ASN A 40 -17.61 7.22 3.36
N ILE A 41 -17.13 6.77 2.19
CA ILE A 41 -17.56 5.50 1.58
C ILE A 41 -16.51 4.43 1.87
N VAL A 42 -16.97 3.33 2.46
CA VAL A 42 -16.14 2.19 2.86
C VAL A 42 -16.72 0.88 2.37
N CYS A 43 -15.84 -0.10 2.16
CA CYS A 43 -16.21 -1.45 1.75
C CYS A 43 -17.15 -2.08 2.78
N THR A 44 -18.27 -2.62 2.31
CA THR A 44 -19.28 -3.24 3.16
C THR A 44 -18.73 -4.42 3.99
N ARG A 45 -17.73 -5.13 3.46
CA ARG A 45 -17.14 -6.32 4.08
C ARG A 45 -16.03 -5.99 5.06
N CYS A 46 -14.94 -5.34 4.62
CA CYS A 46 -13.79 -5.04 5.47
C CYS A 46 -13.84 -3.67 6.16
N GLY A 47 -14.68 -2.74 5.68
CA GLY A 47 -14.78 -1.39 6.24
C GLY A 47 -13.63 -0.46 5.90
N TRP A 48 -12.87 -0.73 4.83
CA TRP A 48 -11.79 0.16 4.34
C TRP A 48 -12.22 1.02 3.16
N PRO A 49 -11.56 2.16 2.90
CA PRO A 49 -12.03 3.15 1.92
C PRO A 49 -12.21 2.59 0.51
N ILE A 50 -13.41 2.76 -0.06
CA ILE A 50 -13.76 2.30 -1.41
C ILE A 50 -14.78 3.24 -2.03
N CYS A 51 -14.64 3.58 -3.31
CA CYS A 51 -15.53 4.57 -3.95
C CYS A 51 -16.79 3.95 -4.60
N SER A 52 -16.81 2.63 -4.82
CA SER A 52 -17.91 1.97 -5.53
C SER A 52 -17.90 0.45 -5.36
N GLU A 53 -19.04 -0.19 -5.62
CA GLU A 53 -19.16 -1.66 -5.67
C GLU A 53 -18.24 -2.28 -6.75
N ALA A 54 -18.00 -1.56 -7.85
CA ALA A 54 -17.03 -2.00 -8.86
C ALA A 54 -15.62 -2.06 -8.28
N CYS A 55 -15.22 -1.06 -7.49
CA CYS A 55 -13.94 -1.05 -6.77
C CYS A 55 -13.91 -2.09 -5.64
N GLU A 56 -15.04 -2.40 -4.99
CA GLU A 56 -15.09 -3.53 -4.05
C GLU A 56 -14.76 -4.85 -4.73
N LYS A 57 -15.06 -5.03 -6.03
CA LYS A 57 -14.84 -6.28 -6.75
C LYS A 57 -13.48 -6.38 -7.44
N THR A 58 -12.60 -5.39 -7.32
CA THR A 58 -11.26 -5.47 -7.92
C THR A 58 -10.42 -6.53 -7.23
N ALA A 59 -9.57 -7.24 -7.98
CA ALA A 59 -8.75 -8.33 -7.44
C ALA A 59 -7.83 -7.87 -6.31
N HIS A 60 -7.27 -6.65 -6.44
CA HIS A 60 -6.37 -6.05 -5.47
C HIS A 60 -7.09 -5.78 -4.15
N HIS A 61 -8.24 -5.09 -4.21
CA HIS A 61 -9.03 -4.86 -3.02
C HIS A 61 -9.54 -6.16 -2.41
N GLN A 62 -9.97 -7.15 -3.20
CA GLN A 62 -10.47 -8.43 -2.66
C GLN A 62 -9.42 -9.14 -1.80
N SER A 63 -8.15 -9.14 -2.24
CA SER A 63 -7.05 -9.76 -1.52
C SER A 63 -6.75 -9.04 -0.20
N GLU A 64 -6.76 -7.71 -0.21
CA GLU A 64 -6.64 -6.88 1.01
C GLU A 64 -7.87 -7.02 1.93
N CYS A 65 -9.06 -7.08 1.34
CA CYS A 65 -10.33 -7.21 2.04
C CYS A 65 -10.41 -8.55 2.79
N ASP A 66 -9.87 -9.63 2.24
CA ASP A 66 -9.75 -10.92 2.92
C ASP A 66 -8.92 -10.80 4.20
N VAL A 67 -7.76 -10.15 4.12
CA VAL A 67 -6.88 -9.91 5.28
C VAL A 67 -7.58 -9.08 6.35
N PHE A 68 -8.14 -7.93 5.99
CA PHE A 68 -8.76 -7.02 6.95
C PHE A 68 -10.03 -7.60 7.56
N SER A 69 -10.88 -8.25 6.76
CA SER A 69 -12.12 -8.87 7.26
C SER A 69 -11.83 -10.07 8.17
N ALA A 70 -10.87 -10.93 7.84
CA ALA A 70 -10.48 -12.07 8.68
C ALA A 70 -9.89 -11.63 10.02
N ALA A 71 -9.15 -10.51 10.02
CA ALA A 71 -8.60 -9.92 11.24
C ALA A 71 -9.64 -9.11 12.05
N ASN A 72 -10.82 -8.82 11.47
CA ASN A 72 -11.82 -7.86 11.98
C ASN A 72 -11.21 -6.48 12.27
N VAL A 73 -10.37 -5.99 11.35
CA VAL A 73 -9.73 -4.68 11.41
C VAL A 73 -10.41 -3.75 10.40
N ARG A 74 -11.10 -2.73 10.91
CA ARG A 74 -11.79 -1.71 10.11
C ARG A 74 -11.02 -0.40 10.11
N PHE A 75 -11.17 0.39 9.04
CA PHE A 75 -10.58 1.72 8.94
C PHE A 75 -11.19 2.66 9.98
N GLN A 76 -10.34 3.31 10.77
CA GLN A 76 -10.74 4.29 11.77
C GLN A 76 -10.70 5.67 11.14
N ALA A 77 -11.79 6.05 10.50
CA ALA A 77 -11.91 7.37 9.92
C ALA A 77 -11.75 8.47 10.98
N THR A 78 -10.95 9.48 10.66
CA THR A 78 -10.93 10.75 11.39
C THR A 78 -12.25 11.49 11.17
N VAL A 79 -12.61 12.36 12.11
CA VAL A 79 -13.78 13.25 11.95
C VAL A 79 -13.62 14.12 10.69
N ASP A 80 -12.38 14.49 10.40
CA ASP A 80 -11.96 15.19 9.19
C ASP A 80 -11.33 14.21 8.20
N TRP A 81 -12.07 13.86 7.15
CA TRP A 81 -11.59 13.00 6.07
C TRP A 81 -10.64 13.71 5.11
N SER A 82 -10.27 14.98 5.33
CA SER A 82 -9.19 15.64 4.58
C SER A 82 -7.81 15.44 5.23
N ALA A 83 -7.74 14.98 6.48
CA ALA A 83 -6.47 14.77 7.16
C ALA A 83 -5.72 13.54 6.64
N ALA A 84 -4.38 13.60 6.66
CA ALA A 84 -3.52 12.46 6.40
C ALA A 84 -3.94 11.24 7.23
N SER A 85 -3.93 10.06 6.60
CA SER A 85 -4.35 8.82 7.24
C SER A 85 -3.19 7.82 7.34
N PRO A 86 -2.44 7.82 8.47
CA PRO A 86 -1.32 6.89 8.67
C PRO A 86 -1.73 5.40 8.64
N GLN A 87 -3.02 5.11 8.73
CA GLN A 87 -3.55 3.75 8.56
C GLN A 87 -3.35 3.23 7.13
N LEU A 88 -3.26 4.12 6.14
CA LEU A 88 -3.01 3.75 4.75
C LEU A 88 -1.55 3.40 4.47
N ASP A 89 -0.61 3.76 5.36
CA ASP A 89 0.82 3.46 5.23
C ASP A 89 1.08 1.94 5.10
N CYS A 90 0.19 1.12 5.64
CA CYS A 90 0.31 -0.34 5.59
C CYS A 90 -0.15 -0.98 4.27
N ILE A 91 -0.86 -0.25 3.40
CA ILE A 91 -1.49 -0.81 2.19
C ILE A 91 -0.44 -1.28 1.19
N THR A 92 0.53 -0.44 0.85
CA THR A 92 1.58 -0.81 -0.11
C THR A 92 2.45 -1.97 0.40
N PRO A 93 2.92 -1.97 1.67
CA PRO A 93 3.58 -3.13 2.27
C PRO A 93 2.73 -4.41 2.20
N LEU A 94 1.43 -4.32 2.51
CA LEU A 94 0.52 -5.47 2.44
C LEU A 94 0.42 -6.02 1.01
N ARG A 95 0.31 -5.15 0.00
CA ARG A 95 0.29 -5.56 -1.40
C ARG A 95 1.55 -6.29 -1.81
N MET A 96 2.72 -5.83 -1.38
CA MET A 96 3.98 -6.52 -1.67
C MET A 96 4.04 -7.91 -1.03
N LEU A 97 3.55 -8.06 0.21
CA LEU A 97 3.49 -9.35 0.88
C LEU A 97 2.53 -10.33 0.18
N ILE A 98 1.34 -9.86 -0.23
CA ILE A 98 0.38 -10.66 -1.00
C ILE A 98 0.98 -11.05 -2.35
N ALA A 99 1.60 -10.11 -3.05
CA ALA A 99 2.25 -10.38 -4.34
C ALA A 99 3.41 -11.38 -4.21
N LYS A 100 4.15 -11.36 -3.10
CA LYS A 100 5.14 -12.38 -2.78
C LYS A 100 4.52 -13.78 -2.62
N GLU A 101 3.37 -13.89 -1.94
CA GLU A 101 2.66 -15.18 -1.80
C GLU A 101 2.17 -15.69 -3.17
N ASN A 102 1.68 -14.78 -4.02
CA ASN A 102 1.13 -15.13 -5.33
C ASN A 102 2.21 -15.51 -6.37
N ASP A 103 3.37 -14.86 -6.33
CA ASP A 103 4.49 -15.13 -7.24
C ASP A 103 5.86 -15.06 -6.51
N PRO A 104 6.22 -16.13 -5.76
CA PRO A 104 7.48 -16.18 -5.02
C PRO A 104 8.71 -16.12 -5.94
N ASP A 105 8.62 -16.67 -7.15
CA ASP A 105 9.73 -16.69 -8.10
C ASP A 105 10.01 -15.28 -8.62
N ARG A 106 8.97 -14.50 -8.91
CA ARG A 106 9.13 -13.08 -9.27
C ARG A 106 9.72 -12.28 -8.13
N TRP A 107 9.26 -12.48 -6.91
CA TRP A 107 9.89 -11.87 -5.73
C TRP A 107 11.39 -12.19 -5.69
N GLN A 108 11.75 -13.45 -5.87
CA GLN A 108 13.16 -13.89 -5.85
C GLN A 108 14.00 -13.22 -6.93
N ARG A 109 13.45 -13.03 -8.14
CA ARG A 109 14.15 -12.43 -9.27
C ARG A 109 14.24 -10.90 -9.19
N GLU A 110 13.19 -10.23 -8.72
CA GLU A 110 13.04 -8.78 -8.84
C GLU A 110 13.27 -8.03 -7.52
N LEU A 111 12.92 -8.61 -6.38
CA LEU A 111 12.90 -7.89 -5.09
C LEU A 111 13.87 -8.42 -4.04
N GLU A 112 14.26 -9.70 -4.12
CA GLU A 112 15.06 -10.31 -3.06
C GLU A 112 16.44 -9.65 -2.88
N MET A 113 17.04 -9.15 -3.95
CA MET A 113 18.37 -8.53 -3.94
C MET A 113 18.34 -7.00 -3.78
N MET A 114 17.17 -6.40 -3.61
CA MET A 114 17.05 -4.95 -3.47
C MET A 114 17.68 -4.47 -2.16
N GLU A 115 18.37 -3.33 -2.25
CA GLU A 115 18.92 -2.64 -1.10
C GLU A 115 17.78 -2.08 -0.23
N THR A 116 17.99 -2.05 1.09
CA THR A 116 16.97 -1.65 2.07
C THR A 116 17.40 -0.46 2.92
N HIS A 117 18.69 -0.08 2.86
CA HIS A 117 19.28 1.02 3.64
C HIS A 117 18.83 0.99 5.11
N THR A 118 18.80 -0.21 5.70
CA THR A 118 18.16 -0.46 6.99
C THR A 118 18.76 0.41 8.10
N ASP A 119 20.08 0.60 8.10
CA ASP A 119 20.77 1.38 9.13
C ASP A 119 20.54 2.89 8.99
N GLU A 120 20.38 3.39 7.76
CA GLU A 120 19.97 4.77 7.50
C GLU A 120 18.50 4.99 7.87
N ARG A 121 17.63 4.03 7.55
CA ARG A 121 16.19 4.09 7.87
C ARG A 121 15.94 4.16 9.37
N LYS A 122 16.69 3.40 10.18
CA LYS A 122 16.60 3.45 11.65
C LYS A 122 16.88 4.83 12.24
N LYS A 123 17.61 5.69 11.51
CA LYS A 123 17.93 7.07 11.93
C LYS A 123 16.87 8.09 11.51
N ARG A 124 15.91 7.72 10.66
CA ARG A 124 14.85 8.62 10.20
C ARG A 124 13.83 8.85 11.32
N GLN A 125 13.28 10.06 11.38
CA GLN A 125 12.25 10.41 12.36
C GLN A 125 10.97 9.55 12.22
N SER A 126 10.68 9.07 11.01
CA SER A 126 9.53 8.19 10.75
C SER A 126 9.70 6.75 11.23
N TRP A 127 10.90 6.32 11.65
CA TRP A 127 11.18 4.92 11.97
C TRP A 127 10.20 4.35 13.00
N GLU A 128 9.97 5.05 14.12
CA GLU A 128 9.04 4.58 15.14
C GLU A 128 7.59 4.55 14.65
N ALA A 129 7.20 5.50 13.80
CA ALA A 129 5.88 5.50 13.18
C ALA A 129 5.71 4.29 12.24
N ASP A 130 6.69 3.99 11.38
CA ASP A 130 6.68 2.81 10.50
C ASP A 130 6.57 1.50 11.29
N GLN A 131 7.30 1.39 12.40
CA GLN A 131 7.27 0.21 13.27
C GLN A 131 5.86 0.00 13.84
N ASN A 132 5.13 1.06 14.16
CA ASN A 132 3.79 0.95 14.73
C ASN A 132 2.69 0.83 13.67
N ASN A 133 2.68 1.74 12.69
CA ASN A 133 1.62 1.89 11.69
C ASN A 133 1.67 0.79 10.63
N ILE A 134 2.86 0.25 10.35
CA ILE A 134 3.04 -0.79 9.33
C ILE A 134 3.37 -2.11 10.00
N LEU A 135 4.53 -2.22 10.65
CA LEU A 135 5.06 -3.51 11.10
C LEU A 135 4.17 -4.18 12.16
N ASN A 136 3.96 -3.50 13.29
CA ASN A 136 3.13 -4.01 14.39
C ASN A 136 1.67 -4.17 13.96
N PHE A 137 1.19 -3.27 13.11
CA PHE A 137 -0.15 -3.35 12.55
C PHE A 137 -0.34 -4.62 11.71
N LEU A 138 0.55 -4.92 10.77
CA LEU A 138 0.44 -6.11 9.92
C LEU A 138 0.66 -7.41 10.70
N LEU A 139 1.70 -7.49 11.54
CA LEU A 139 2.00 -8.69 12.31
C LEU A 139 0.90 -9.03 13.32
N THR A 140 0.51 -8.03 14.13
CA THR A 140 -0.33 -8.24 15.32
C THR A 140 -1.79 -7.95 15.03
N ARG A 141 -2.10 -6.76 14.47
CA ARG A 141 -3.50 -6.34 14.28
C ARG A 141 -4.15 -7.10 13.11
N CYS A 142 -3.44 -7.23 11.99
CA CYS A 142 -3.87 -8.02 10.84
C CYS A 142 -3.58 -9.52 10.99
N LYS A 143 -2.96 -9.93 12.11
CA LYS A 143 -2.67 -11.34 12.45
C LYS A 143 -1.81 -12.07 11.42
N LEU A 144 -0.95 -11.35 10.70
CA LEU A 144 -0.08 -11.94 9.69
C LEU A 144 1.22 -12.52 10.26
N GLY A 145 1.48 -12.37 11.57
CA GLY A 145 2.71 -12.90 12.21
C GLY A 145 2.87 -14.42 12.17
N ALA A 146 1.81 -15.17 11.87
CA ALA A 146 1.91 -16.61 11.61
C ALA A 146 2.42 -16.94 10.19
N LYS A 147 2.31 -15.98 9.26
CA LYS A 147 2.67 -16.13 7.84
C LYS A 147 3.97 -15.42 7.49
N PHE A 148 4.18 -14.22 8.03
CA PHE A 148 5.31 -13.36 7.69
C PHE A 148 6.15 -13.07 8.93
N SER A 149 7.47 -13.08 8.73
CA SER A 149 8.42 -12.68 9.77
C SER A 149 8.51 -11.16 9.87
N LYS A 150 8.98 -10.70 11.03
CA LYS A 150 9.34 -9.29 11.25
C LYS A 150 10.32 -8.80 10.18
N ASP A 151 11.39 -9.55 9.97
CA ASP A 151 12.47 -9.20 9.04
C ASP A 151 11.97 -9.04 7.60
N LEU A 152 11.00 -9.87 7.17
CA LEU A 152 10.42 -9.75 5.83
C LEU A 152 9.64 -8.45 5.68
N ILE A 153 8.84 -8.06 6.68
CA ILE A 153 8.07 -6.81 6.61
C ILE A 153 9.01 -5.60 6.71
N GLU A 154 10.05 -5.67 7.54
CA GLU A 154 11.08 -4.61 7.59
C GLU A 154 11.82 -4.47 6.25
N LYS A 155 12.11 -5.59 5.58
CA LYS A 155 12.67 -5.62 4.21
C LYS A 155 11.73 -4.97 3.20
N VAL A 156 10.44 -5.30 3.23
CA VAL A 156 9.41 -4.66 2.39
C VAL A 156 9.39 -3.14 2.58
N CYS A 157 9.36 -2.67 3.83
CA CYS A 157 9.42 -1.24 4.10
C CYS A 157 10.77 -0.62 3.67
N GLY A 158 11.84 -1.40 3.68
CA GLY A 158 13.17 -0.99 3.22
C GLY A 158 13.19 -0.72 1.73
N ILE A 159 12.69 -1.69 0.96
CA ILE A 159 12.54 -1.61 -0.49
C ILE A 159 11.72 -0.35 -0.87
N LEU A 160 10.57 -0.14 -0.21
CA LEU A 160 9.71 1.03 -0.46
C LEU A 160 10.36 2.37 -0.10
N ALA A 161 11.25 2.38 0.90
CA ALA A 161 11.89 3.59 1.38
C ALA A 161 13.07 4.07 0.50
N VAL A 162 13.57 3.21 -0.41
CA VAL A 162 14.55 3.57 -1.43
C VAL A 162 13.90 4.42 -2.52
N ASP A 163 12.65 4.13 -2.88
CA ASP A 163 11.91 4.82 -3.94
C ASP A 163 11.64 6.30 -3.62
N ILE A 164 11.58 6.68 -2.34
CA ILE A 164 11.23 8.03 -1.89
C ILE A 164 12.46 8.97 -1.86
N HIS A 165 13.68 8.45 -1.74
CA HIS A 165 14.85 9.30 -1.44
C HIS A 165 15.75 9.60 -2.64
N ASP A 166 15.99 8.65 -3.55
CA ASP A 166 17.20 8.72 -4.39
C ASP A 166 16.99 8.76 -5.90
N GLY A 167 15.75 8.86 -6.41
CA GLY A 167 15.50 8.85 -7.86
C GLY A 167 16.08 7.61 -8.59
N GLY A 168 16.52 6.59 -7.86
CA GLY A 168 17.16 5.37 -8.32
C GLY A 168 16.20 4.19 -8.22
N ASN A 169 16.17 3.35 -9.27
CA ASN A 169 15.41 2.10 -9.42
C ASN A 169 13.93 2.05 -8.99
N SER A 170 13.28 3.20 -8.81
CA SER A 170 11.81 3.35 -8.62
C SER A 170 10.92 2.66 -9.66
N GLN A 171 11.51 2.20 -10.76
CA GLN A 171 10.84 1.43 -11.78
C GLN A 171 10.51 0.00 -11.35
N GLU A 172 11.33 -0.67 -10.53
CA GLU A 172 11.14 -2.10 -10.25
C GLU A 172 10.03 -2.33 -9.24
N VAL A 173 9.94 -1.52 -8.18
CA VAL A 173 8.84 -1.58 -7.20
C VAL A 173 7.55 -1.08 -7.83
N THR A 174 7.60 0.02 -8.60
CA THR A 174 6.44 0.48 -9.37
C THR A 174 5.99 -0.61 -10.34
N LYS A 175 6.88 -1.23 -11.14
CA LYS A 175 6.53 -2.39 -12.00
C LYS A 175 6.02 -3.59 -11.21
N PHE A 176 6.54 -3.84 -10.01
CA PHE A 176 6.08 -4.91 -9.13
C PHE A 176 4.62 -4.72 -8.73
N LEU A 177 4.27 -3.47 -8.41
CA LEU A 177 2.92 -3.05 -8.02
C LEU A 177 2.01 -2.75 -9.22
N SER A 178 2.54 -2.29 -10.36
CA SER A 178 1.82 -1.85 -11.58
C SER A 178 1.21 -2.99 -12.39
N ILE A 179 1.65 -4.23 -12.18
CA ILE A 179 0.92 -5.40 -12.70
C ILE A 179 -0.33 -5.68 -11.84
N ASN A 180 -0.37 -5.11 -10.63
CA ASN A 180 -1.47 -5.17 -9.68
C ASN A 180 -2.26 -3.83 -9.54
N ILE A 181 -2.26 -3.00 -10.58
CA ILE A 181 -3.14 -1.84 -10.79
C ILE A 181 -3.69 -2.00 -12.21
#